data_AF-A0A963PZG0-F1
#
_entry.id   AF-A0A963PZG0-F1
#
_cell.length_a   1.000
_cell.length_b   1.000
_cell.length_c   1.000
_cell.angle_alpha   90.00
_cell.angle_beta   90.00
_cell.angle_gamma   90.00
#
_symmetry.space_group_name_H-M   'P 1'
#
loop_
_entity.id
_entity.type
_entity.pdbx_description
1 polymer ?
#
loop_
_entity_poly.entity_id
_entity_poly.type
_entity_poly.pdbx_seq_one_letter_code
_entity_poly.pdbx_strand_id
1 'polypeptide(L)'
;MATRSRKTPEASTAAPTASQPPATGPGAEQSQNIWLAGLGAMARAQAEGSKAFDALVKQGLDWQSQAREQIAEVTQRAEALAASAAPAAAGRWNALEGIFEQRVARALASLGMPDTDAVARLEARVAALEQALAAKTGADEPAPAKARPRAAAKRG
;
A
#
# COMPACT_ATOMS: atom_id res chain seq x y z
N MET A 1 47.89 -24.94 13.10
CA MET A 1 47.82 -24.79 14.57
C MET A 1 48.65 -23.57 14.97
N ALA A 2 48.01 -22.51 15.44
CA ALA A 2 48.68 -21.37 16.06
C ALA A 2 47.72 -20.76 17.10
N THR A 3 48.04 -20.94 18.38
CA THR A 3 47.35 -20.33 19.51
C THR A 3 48.26 -19.26 20.10
N ARG A 4 47.75 -18.03 20.24
CA ARG A 4 48.26 -17.08 21.25
C ARG A 4 47.13 -16.18 21.74
N SER A 5 46.77 -16.40 23.00
CA SER A 5 45.71 -15.75 23.75
C SER A 5 45.85 -14.23 23.77
N ARG A 6 44.72 -13.56 23.55
CA ARG A 6 44.51 -12.13 23.80
C ARG A 6 44.33 -11.95 25.31
N LYS A 7 45.22 -11.19 25.95
CA LYS A 7 45.20 -10.91 27.40
C LYS A 7 44.29 -9.71 27.66
N THR A 8 43.18 -9.96 28.34
CA THR A 8 42.23 -8.96 28.87
C THR A 8 42.86 -8.25 30.09
N PRO A 9 42.71 -6.93 30.27
CA PRO A 9 43.04 -6.30 31.55
C PRO A 9 41.88 -6.55 32.52
N GLU A 10 42.13 -7.37 33.54
CA GLU A 10 41.23 -7.54 34.69
C GLU A 10 41.18 -6.23 35.48
N ALA A 11 39.97 -5.68 35.59
CA ALA A 11 39.63 -4.68 36.58
C ALA A 11 39.84 -5.30 37.97
N SER A 12 40.90 -4.85 38.65
CA SER A 12 41.16 -5.19 40.04
C SER A 12 40.03 -4.62 40.90
N THR A 13 39.07 -5.50 41.22
CA THR A 13 37.99 -5.22 42.17
C THR A 13 38.57 -5.42 43.57
N ALA A 14 39.11 -4.36 44.16
CA ALA A 14 39.43 -4.34 45.58
C ALA A 14 38.31 -3.63 46.33
N ALA A 15 37.33 -4.41 46.79
CA ALA A 15 36.38 -3.96 47.81
C ALA A 15 37.14 -3.70 49.13
N PRO A 16 36.90 -2.59 49.84
CA PRO A 16 37.42 -2.45 51.18
C PRO A 16 36.49 -3.19 52.16
N THR A 17 37.00 -4.27 52.74
CA THR A 17 36.43 -4.93 53.93
C THR A 17 36.26 -3.89 55.03
N ALA A 18 35.00 -3.61 55.40
CA ALA A 18 34.66 -2.79 56.55
C ALA A 18 34.84 -3.60 57.84
N SER A 19 35.77 -3.20 58.70
CA SER A 19 35.71 -3.39 60.16
C SER A 19 36.85 -2.63 60.84
N GLN A 20 36.60 -1.39 61.30
CA GLN A 20 37.34 -0.78 62.41
C GLN A 20 36.44 0.25 63.14
N PRO A 21 36.54 0.38 64.49
CA PRO A 21 35.69 1.24 65.33
C PRO A 21 36.01 2.74 65.11
N PRO A 22 35.18 3.69 65.61
CA PRO A 22 35.20 5.06 65.12
C PRO A 22 36.52 5.75 65.48
N ALA A 23 37.35 5.96 64.46
CA ALA A 23 38.56 6.74 64.59
C ALA A 23 38.17 8.23 64.57
N THR A 24 38.20 8.86 65.74
CA THR A 24 38.21 10.33 65.88
C THR A 24 39.59 10.84 65.47
N GLY A 25 39.91 10.70 64.18
CA GLY A 25 41.18 11.07 63.58
C GLY A 25 40.97 11.65 62.18
N PRO A 26 42.03 12.19 61.55
CA PRO A 26 41.97 12.96 60.29
C PRO A 26 41.28 12.27 59.10
N GLY A 27 40.98 10.98 59.18
CA GLY A 27 40.15 10.27 58.21
C GLY A 27 38.67 10.64 58.23
N ALA A 28 38.10 11.06 59.37
CA ALA A 28 36.68 11.46 59.46
C ALA A 28 36.40 12.73 58.62
N GLU A 29 37.30 13.72 58.71
CA GLU A 29 37.28 14.93 57.86
C GLU A 29 37.44 14.58 56.37
N GLN A 30 38.28 13.59 56.04
CA GLN A 30 38.48 13.16 54.66
C GLN A 30 37.23 12.47 54.09
N SER A 31 36.57 11.61 54.88
CA SER A 31 35.30 10.98 54.50
C SER A 31 34.17 12.00 54.33
N GLN A 32 34.11 13.01 55.21
CA GLN A 32 33.16 14.14 55.10
C GLN A 32 33.40 14.93 53.81
N ASN A 33 34.65 15.26 53.49
CA ASN A 33 35.03 15.98 52.27
C ASN A 33 34.74 15.18 51.00
N ILE A 34 34.97 13.86 51.02
CA ILE A 34 34.64 12.98 49.88
C ILE A 34 33.12 12.94 49.66
N TRP A 35 32.33 12.87 50.73
CA TRP A 35 30.86 12.86 50.62
C TRP A 35 30.32 14.20 50.10
N LEU A 36 30.83 15.32 50.62
CA LEU A 36 30.48 16.66 50.15
C LEU A 36 30.91 16.90 48.70
N ALA A 37 32.09 16.42 48.30
CA ALA A 37 32.53 16.44 46.91
C ALA A 37 31.62 15.59 46.01
N GLY A 38 31.17 14.43 46.50
CA GLY A 38 30.19 13.59 45.82
C GLY A 38 28.85 14.29 45.62
N LEU A 39 28.30 14.94 46.64
CA LEU A 39 27.07 15.73 46.52
C LEU A 39 27.26 16.96 45.62
N GLY A 40 28.40 17.64 45.69
CA GLY A 40 28.71 18.77 44.82
C GLY A 40 28.82 18.37 43.35
N ALA A 41 29.47 17.24 43.06
CA ALA A 41 29.57 16.69 41.71
C ALA A 41 28.20 16.25 41.17
N MET A 42 27.36 15.62 42.01
CA MET A 42 26.00 15.23 41.62
C MET A 42 25.11 16.45 41.37
N ALA A 43 25.17 17.49 42.22
CA ALA A 43 24.44 18.73 42.00
C ALA A 43 24.88 19.44 40.71
N ARG A 44 26.18 19.39 40.38
CA ARG A 44 26.70 19.91 39.12
C ARG A 44 26.23 19.10 37.91
N ALA A 45 26.20 17.78 38.00
CA ALA A 45 25.67 16.91 36.95
C ALA A 45 24.16 17.12 36.73
N GLN A 46 23.38 17.39 37.79
CA GLN A 46 21.96 17.74 37.66
C GLN A 46 21.75 19.08 36.93
N ALA A 47 22.56 20.09 37.28
CA ALA A 47 22.48 21.41 36.64
C ALA A 47 22.96 21.38 35.17
N GLU A 48 24.04 20.68 34.87
CA GLU A 48 24.56 20.51 33.51
C GLU A 48 23.67 19.57 32.68
N GLY A 49 23.10 18.54 33.30
CA GLY A 49 22.14 17.62 32.67
C GLY A 49 20.84 18.31 32.26
N SER A 50 20.30 19.20 33.10
CA SER A 50 19.10 19.97 32.78
C SER A 50 19.32 20.89 31.57
N LYS A 51 20.47 21.56 31.50
CA LYS A 51 20.83 22.41 30.34
C LYS A 51 21.03 21.61 29.06
N ALA A 52 21.65 20.43 29.14
CA ALA A 52 21.80 19.54 28.00
C ALA A 52 20.44 19.03 27.50
N PHE A 53 19.51 18.73 28.41
CA PHE A 53 18.14 18.37 28.06
C PHE A 53 17.41 19.52 27.35
N ASP A 54 17.44 20.74 27.91
CA ASP A 54 16.81 21.90 27.28
C ASP A 54 17.37 22.19 25.88
N ALA A 55 18.68 22.02 25.69
CA ALA A 55 19.32 22.17 24.39
C ALA A 55 18.83 21.10 23.39
N LEU A 56 18.71 19.84 23.82
CA LEU A 56 18.18 18.77 22.98
C LEU A 56 16.70 18.99 22.62
N VAL A 57 15.89 19.48 23.57
CA VAL A 57 14.48 19.82 23.32
C VAL A 57 14.39 20.94 22.30
N LYS A 58 15.17 22.01 22.46
CA LYS A 58 15.21 23.12 21.50
C LYS A 58 15.63 22.64 20.11
N GLN A 59 16.69 21.83 20.03
CA GLN A 59 17.15 21.25 18.76
C GLN A 59 16.08 20.33 18.14
N GLY A 60 15.34 19.57 18.95
CA GLY A 60 14.24 18.73 18.49
C GLY A 60 13.07 19.53 17.92
N LEU A 61 12.73 20.66 18.56
CA LEU A 61 11.69 21.58 18.07
C LEU A 61 12.13 22.25 16.75
N ASP A 62 13.37 22.72 16.67
CA ASP A 62 13.93 23.33 15.46
C ASP A 62 14.02 22.31 14.31
N TRP A 63 14.35 21.04 14.61
CA TRP A 63 14.32 19.95 13.64
C TRP A 63 12.89 19.65 13.17
N GLN A 64 11.92 19.63 14.08
CA GLN A 64 10.53 19.38 13.74
C GLN A 64 9.94 20.48 12.84
N SER A 65 10.26 21.74 13.10
CA SER A 65 9.81 22.85 12.25
C SER A 65 10.41 22.74 10.85
N GLN A 66 11.72 22.51 10.74
CA GLN A 66 12.40 22.30 9.45
C GLN A 66 11.83 21.09 8.71
N ALA A 67 11.61 19.97 9.39
CA ALA A 67 11.03 18.79 8.77
C ALA A 67 9.61 19.05 8.23
N ARG A 68 8.78 19.81 8.96
CA ARG A 68 7.44 20.20 8.50
C ARG A 68 7.50 21.09 7.26
N GLU A 69 8.39 22.07 7.23
CA GLU A 69 8.59 22.94 6.07
C GLU A 69 9.05 22.16 4.83
N GLN A 70 10.04 21.27 5.01
CA GLN A 70 10.55 20.43 3.92
C GLN A 70 9.48 19.48 3.37
N ILE A 71 8.67 18.87 4.25
CA ILE A 71 7.56 18.01 3.83
C ILE A 71 6.52 18.84 3.07
N ALA A 72 6.14 20.01 3.59
CA ALA A 72 5.18 20.88 2.91
C ALA A 72 5.66 21.29 1.51
N GLU A 73 6.94 21.61 1.37
CA GLU A 73 7.54 21.97 0.08
C GLU A 73 7.57 20.78 -0.89
N VAL A 74 7.95 19.58 -0.41
CA VAL A 74 7.92 18.35 -1.22
C VAL A 74 6.50 18.00 -1.64
N THR A 75 5.53 18.12 -0.75
CA THR A 75 4.11 17.88 -1.06
C THR A 75 3.62 18.87 -2.11
N GLN A 76 3.91 20.16 -1.97
CA GLN A 76 3.54 21.17 -2.98
C GLN A 76 4.19 20.87 -4.35
N ARG A 77 5.47 20.49 -4.37
CA ARG A 77 6.14 20.09 -5.62
C ARG A 77 5.52 18.82 -6.21
N ALA A 78 5.18 17.85 -5.38
CA ALA A 78 4.53 16.60 -5.82
C ALA A 78 3.13 16.87 -6.37
N GLU A 79 2.36 17.75 -5.75
CA GLU A 79 1.05 18.19 -6.24
C GLU A 79 1.17 18.93 -7.57
N ALA A 80 2.14 19.84 -7.70
CA ALA A 80 2.40 20.55 -8.96
C ALA A 80 2.83 19.57 -10.08
N LEU A 81 3.69 18.60 -9.76
CA LEU A 81 4.08 17.54 -10.69
C LEU A 81 2.89 16.66 -11.07
N ALA A 82 2.06 16.24 -10.10
CA ALA A 82 0.87 15.44 -10.36
C ALA A 82 -0.14 16.19 -11.23
N ALA A 83 -0.37 17.49 -10.97
CA ALA A 83 -1.22 18.34 -11.81
C ALA A 83 -0.67 18.47 -13.24
N SER A 84 0.65 18.61 -13.39
CA SER A 84 1.30 18.68 -14.71
C SER A 84 1.35 17.34 -15.45
N ALA A 85 1.42 16.23 -14.72
CA ALA A 85 1.52 14.88 -15.25
C ALA A 85 0.17 14.19 -15.44
N ALA A 86 -0.91 14.68 -14.81
CA ALA A 86 -2.26 14.12 -14.93
C ALA A 86 -2.73 13.97 -16.40
N PRO A 87 -2.46 14.91 -17.33
CA PRO A 87 -2.83 14.74 -18.73
C PRO A 87 -2.03 13.63 -19.44
N ALA A 88 -0.76 13.45 -19.09
CA ALA A 88 0.11 12.40 -19.65
C ALA A 88 -0.11 11.02 -18.98
N ALA A 89 -0.63 11.00 -17.76
CA ALA A 89 -0.97 9.80 -17.02
C ALA A 89 -2.34 9.22 -17.42
N ALA A 90 -3.29 10.05 -17.88
CA ALA A 90 -4.61 9.58 -18.33
C ALA A 90 -4.52 8.53 -19.45
N GLY A 91 -3.60 8.68 -20.41
CA GLY A 91 -3.37 7.68 -21.46
C GLY A 91 -2.79 6.37 -20.93
N ARG A 92 -1.93 6.44 -19.89
CA ARG A 92 -1.38 5.25 -19.23
C ARG A 92 -2.42 4.54 -18.37
N TRP A 93 -3.35 5.30 -17.78
CA TRP A 93 -4.49 4.77 -17.05
C TRP A 93 -5.44 4.01 -17.97
N ASN A 94 -5.77 4.56 -19.13
CA ASN A 94 -6.57 3.85 -20.14
C ASN A 94 -5.90 2.57 -20.64
N ALA A 95 -4.56 2.55 -20.75
CA ALA A 95 -3.83 1.32 -21.10
C ALA A 95 -3.89 0.26 -19.99
N LEU A 96 -3.89 0.68 -18.71
CA LEU A 96 -4.07 -0.22 -17.58
C LEU A 96 -5.50 -0.75 -17.49
N GLU A 97 -6.50 0.09 -17.79
CA GLU A 97 -7.91 -0.34 -17.91
C GLU A 97 -8.04 -1.44 -18.96
N GLY A 98 -7.44 -1.26 -20.15
CA GLY A 98 -7.44 -2.31 -21.18
C GLY A 98 -6.75 -3.62 -20.75
N ILE A 99 -5.66 -3.56 -19.99
CA ILE A 99 -4.99 -4.77 -19.46
C ILE A 99 -5.84 -5.44 -18.36
N PHE A 100 -6.50 -4.64 -17.53
CA PHE A 100 -7.41 -5.13 -16.50
C PHE A 100 -8.61 -5.84 -17.14
N GLU A 101 -9.29 -5.18 -18.09
CA GLU A 101 -10.38 -5.76 -18.87
C GLU A 101 -9.96 -7.06 -19.55
N GLN A 102 -8.79 -7.10 -20.20
CA GLN A 102 -8.28 -8.34 -20.82
C GLN A 102 -8.06 -9.46 -19.80
N ARG A 103 -7.54 -9.14 -18.61
CA ARG A 103 -7.35 -10.14 -17.54
C ARG A 103 -8.67 -10.61 -16.96
N VAL A 104 -9.64 -9.72 -16.78
CA VAL A 104 -11.00 -10.05 -16.33
C VAL A 104 -11.70 -10.92 -17.38
N ALA A 105 -11.68 -10.52 -18.65
CA ALA A 105 -12.24 -11.28 -19.76
C ALA A 105 -11.62 -12.69 -19.84
N ARG A 106 -10.30 -12.81 -19.65
CA ARG A 106 -9.62 -14.11 -19.64
C ARG A 106 -9.99 -14.97 -18.43
N ALA A 107 -10.18 -14.37 -17.26
CA ALA A 107 -10.65 -15.09 -16.07
C ALA A 107 -12.09 -15.60 -16.24
N LEU A 108 -12.98 -14.75 -16.79
CA LEU A 108 -14.37 -15.12 -17.09
C LEU A 108 -14.45 -16.20 -18.17
N ALA A 109 -13.64 -16.10 -19.22
CA ALA A 109 -13.54 -17.13 -20.26
C ALA A 109 -13.02 -18.46 -19.68
N SER A 110 -12.05 -18.41 -18.76
CA SER A 110 -11.58 -19.62 -18.04
C SER A 110 -12.65 -20.25 -17.15
N LEU A 111 -13.65 -19.49 -16.73
CA LEU A 111 -14.81 -19.97 -15.97
C LEU A 111 -15.95 -20.47 -16.88
N GLY A 112 -15.78 -20.39 -18.21
CA GLY A 112 -16.75 -20.84 -19.20
C GLY A 112 -17.81 -19.79 -19.57
N MET A 113 -17.61 -18.52 -19.20
CA MET A 113 -18.50 -17.44 -19.62
C MET A 113 -18.29 -17.17 -21.13
N PRO A 114 -19.34 -17.22 -21.97
CA PRO A 114 -19.25 -16.87 -23.38
C PRO A 114 -19.05 -15.36 -23.55
N ASP A 115 -18.19 -14.99 -24.51
CA ASP A 115 -17.95 -13.59 -24.87
C ASP A 115 -19.19 -12.96 -25.55
N THR A 116 -19.31 -11.64 -25.46
CA THR A 116 -20.37 -10.86 -26.12
C THR A 116 -20.51 -11.15 -27.61
N ASP A 117 -19.39 -11.33 -28.33
CA ASP A 117 -19.42 -11.65 -29.77
C ASP A 117 -19.96 -13.06 -30.04
N ALA A 118 -19.77 -13.98 -29.09
CA ALA A 118 -20.33 -15.33 -29.19
C ALA A 118 -21.85 -15.29 -29.02
N VAL A 119 -22.35 -14.50 -28.06
CA VAL A 119 -23.78 -14.30 -27.82
C VAL A 119 -24.44 -13.62 -29.02
N ALA A 120 -23.89 -12.53 -29.53
CA ALA A 120 -24.44 -11.81 -30.69
C ALA A 120 -24.53 -12.70 -31.95
N ARG A 121 -23.51 -13.53 -32.20
CA ARG A 121 -23.55 -14.50 -33.31
C ARG A 121 -24.60 -15.58 -33.10
N LEU A 122 -24.82 -16.01 -31.87
CA LEU A 122 -25.87 -16.98 -31.57
C LEU A 122 -27.26 -16.37 -31.80
N GLU A 123 -27.49 -15.15 -31.32
CA GLU A 123 -28.73 -14.40 -31.55
C GLU A 123 -29.02 -14.24 -33.05
N ALA A 124 -28.02 -13.87 -33.85
CA ALA A 124 -28.18 -13.76 -35.30
C ALA A 124 -28.55 -15.10 -35.96
N ARG A 125 -27.99 -16.22 -35.49
CA ARG A 125 -28.32 -17.56 -35.97
C ARG A 125 -29.73 -17.97 -35.58
N VAL A 126 -30.14 -17.69 -34.35
CA VAL A 126 -31.51 -17.95 -33.87
C VAL A 126 -32.51 -17.19 -34.71
N ALA A 127 -32.30 -15.88 -34.93
CA ALA A 127 -33.17 -15.06 -35.77
C ALA A 127 -33.29 -15.61 -37.21
N ALA A 128 -32.18 -16.03 -37.81
CA ALA A 128 -32.18 -16.63 -39.15
C ALA A 128 -32.95 -17.97 -39.19
N LEU A 129 -32.82 -18.80 -38.14
CA LEU A 129 -33.54 -20.06 -38.02
C LEU A 129 -35.04 -19.85 -37.80
N GLU A 130 -35.41 -18.87 -36.97
CA GLU A 130 -36.81 -18.48 -36.76
C GLU A 130 -37.46 -18.02 -38.06
N GLN A 131 -36.76 -17.21 -38.86
CA GLN A 131 -37.23 -16.81 -40.19
C GLN A 131 -37.39 -17.99 -41.14
N ALA A 132 -36.42 -18.91 -41.17
CA ALA A 132 -36.49 -20.11 -42.00
C ALA A 132 -37.61 -21.07 -41.57
N LEU A 133 -37.89 -21.16 -40.26
CA LEU A 133 -38.99 -21.96 -39.73
C LEU A 133 -40.35 -21.30 -40.04
N ALA A 134 -40.48 -19.99 -39.86
CA ALA A 134 -41.68 -19.24 -40.23
C ALA A 134 -41.99 -19.39 -41.73
N ALA A 135 -40.98 -19.37 -42.59
CA ALA A 135 -41.13 -19.61 -44.02
C ALA A 135 -41.55 -21.06 -44.36
N LYS A 136 -41.15 -22.05 -43.55
CA LYS A 136 -41.53 -23.45 -43.73
C LYS A 136 -42.90 -23.80 -43.17
N THR A 137 -43.29 -23.20 -42.05
CA THR A 137 -44.58 -23.43 -41.39
C THR A 137 -45.70 -22.56 -41.98
N GLY A 138 -45.40 -21.35 -42.44
CA GLY A 138 -46.35 -20.49 -43.14
C GLY A 138 -46.75 -20.98 -44.55
N ALA A 139 -46.11 -22.05 -45.04
CA ALA A 139 -46.48 -22.71 -46.30
C ALA A 139 -47.56 -23.79 -46.12
N ASP A 140 -47.96 -24.13 -44.88
CA ASP A 140 -48.99 -25.13 -44.59
C ASP A 140 -50.36 -24.54 -44.26
N GLU A 141 -50.53 -23.21 -44.26
CA GLU A 141 -51.88 -22.64 -44.18
C GLU A 141 -52.54 -22.69 -45.57
N PRO A 142 -53.57 -23.53 -45.78
CA PRO A 142 -54.18 -23.65 -47.09
C PRO A 142 -54.98 -22.37 -47.36
N ALA A 143 -54.49 -21.55 -48.28
CA ALA A 143 -55.26 -20.46 -48.83
C ALA A 143 -56.58 -21.01 -49.42
N PRO A 144 -57.75 -20.42 -49.11
CA PRO A 144 -59.03 -20.96 -49.54
C PRO A 144 -59.09 -20.99 -51.08
N ALA A 145 -59.27 -22.20 -51.63
CA ALA A 145 -59.33 -22.42 -53.06
C ALA A 145 -60.47 -21.61 -53.69
N LYS A 146 -60.13 -20.53 -54.40
CA LYS A 146 -61.07 -19.80 -55.24
C LYS A 146 -61.56 -20.73 -56.36
N ALA A 147 -62.82 -21.11 -56.29
CA ALA A 147 -63.53 -21.85 -57.33
C ALA A 147 -63.43 -21.10 -58.68
N ARG A 148 -62.91 -21.78 -59.70
CA ARG A 148 -62.89 -21.32 -61.09
C ARG A 148 -64.25 -21.62 -61.73
N PRO A 149 -64.93 -20.66 -62.39
CA PRO A 149 -66.10 -20.98 -63.18
C PRO A 149 -65.67 -21.73 -64.46
N ARG A 150 -66.36 -22.83 -64.76
CA ARG A 150 -66.22 -23.60 -66.00
C ARG A 150 -66.72 -22.76 -67.18
N ALA A 151 -65.88 -22.62 -68.20
CA ALA A 151 -66.27 -22.07 -69.49
C ALA A 151 -67.28 -23.00 -70.18
N ALA A 152 -68.48 -22.48 -70.46
CA ALA A 152 -69.50 -23.16 -71.23
C ALA A 152 -69.16 -23.09 -72.73
N ALA A 153 -68.94 -24.25 -73.34
CA ALA A 153 -68.96 -24.40 -74.78
C ALA A 153 -70.37 -24.83 -75.22
N LYS A 154 -71.03 -24.05 -76.08
CA LYS A 154 -71.50 -24.43 -77.43
C LYS A 154 -72.76 -23.69 -77.92
N ARG A 155 -72.72 -23.49 -79.25
CA ARG A 155 -73.77 -23.67 -80.27
C ARG A 155 -74.69 -22.49 -80.58
N GLY A 156 -74.80 -22.23 -81.89
CA GLY A 156 -75.75 -21.33 -82.54
C GLY A 156 -75.16 -20.85 -83.84
#